data_AF-A0A8S1J8E4-F1
#
_entry.id   AF-A0A8S1J8E4-F1
#
_cell.length_a   1.000
_cell.length_b   1.000
_cell.length_c   1.000
_cell.angle_alpha   90.00
_cell.angle_beta   90.00
_cell.angle_gamma   90.00
#
_symmetry.space_group_name_H-M   'P 1'
#
loop_
_entity.id
_entity.type
_entity.pdbx_description
1 polymer ?
#
loop_
_entity_poly.entity_id
_entity_poly.type
_entity_poly.pdbx_seq_one_letter_code
_entity_poly.pdbx_strand_id
1 'polypeptide(L)'
;MIPMGGQLPVIPQNVVGVGGAAGMVHPSTGYMIARALETAPSIVSAVAPYLKAHRGQKVDLALLSRKGWAAAWPTDEQRQWGFMNLGMQILCELDPQGLRSFFRAFFSLDDWLWGGYLSWRLSAVECVVMGLALLQVAPLRFRGQLVWTALPFLPEFARAWAAGLLWRAPSPGVSLRLRHRWKAEQQQKLEQRSNAEASA
;
A
#
# COMPACT_ATOMS: atom_id res chain seq x y z
N MET A 1 -12.09 -4.44 11.38
CA MET A 1 -10.73 -3.93 11.10
C MET A 1 -10.61 -3.72 9.60
N ILE A 2 -10.30 -2.50 9.15
CA ILE A 2 -9.95 -2.24 7.74
C ILE A 2 -8.46 -2.61 7.59
N PRO A 3 -8.09 -3.50 6.66
CA PRO A 3 -6.69 -3.91 6.52
C PRO A 3 -5.83 -2.72 6.07
N MET A 4 -4.76 -2.43 6.82
CA MET A 4 -3.73 -1.50 6.38
C MET A 4 -3.00 -2.10 5.19
N GLY A 5 -2.91 -1.37 4.07
CA GLY A 5 -2.31 -1.89 2.84
C GLY A 5 -3.11 -3.02 2.21
N GLY A 6 -4.45 -2.95 2.29
CA GLY A 6 -5.32 -3.85 1.54
C GLY A 6 -4.93 -3.92 0.06
N GLN A 7 -5.07 -5.10 -0.55
CA GLN A 7 -4.70 -5.30 -1.95
C GLN A 7 -5.42 -4.29 -2.85
N LEU A 8 -4.72 -3.82 -3.88
CA LEU A 8 -5.36 -3.11 -4.97
C LEU A 8 -6.54 -3.96 -5.51
N PRO A 9 -7.63 -3.34 -5.96
CA PRO A 9 -8.81 -4.05 -6.44
C PRO A 9 -8.48 -5.04 -7.57
N VAL A 10 -9.37 -5.98 -7.90
CA VAL A 10 -9.18 -6.85 -9.07
C VAL A 10 -9.95 -6.25 -10.25
N ILE A 11 -9.26 -5.97 -11.36
CA ILE A 11 -9.82 -5.41 -12.61
C ILE A 11 -9.52 -6.44 -13.71
N PRO A 12 -10.47 -6.73 -14.61
CA PRO A 12 -11.75 -6.05 -14.81
C PRO A 12 -12.83 -6.44 -13.78
N GLN A 13 -13.61 -5.45 -13.34
CA GLN A 13 -14.88 -5.62 -12.62
C GLN A 13 -15.85 -4.52 -13.06
N ASN A 14 -17.16 -4.72 -12.94
CA ASN A 14 -18.18 -3.77 -13.42
C ASN A 14 -18.54 -2.67 -12.40
N VAL A 15 -18.06 -2.81 -11.17
CA VAL A 15 -18.34 -1.86 -10.09
C VAL A 15 -17.07 -1.09 -9.78
N VAL A 16 -17.17 0.24 -9.71
CA VAL A 16 -16.09 1.12 -9.29
C VAL A 16 -16.27 1.44 -7.82
N GLY A 17 -15.26 1.12 -7.01
CA GLY A 17 -15.23 1.47 -5.59
C GLY A 17 -14.56 2.82 -5.37
N VAL A 18 -14.71 3.37 -4.16
CA VAL A 18 -13.97 4.55 -3.67
C VAL A 18 -13.52 4.29 -2.22
N GLY A 19 -12.41 4.90 -1.81
CA GLY A 19 -11.87 4.77 -0.45
C GLY A 19 -11.42 3.33 -0.14
N GLY A 20 -11.82 2.81 1.03
CA GLY A 20 -11.44 1.46 1.46
C GLY A 20 -11.89 0.36 0.50
N ALA A 21 -13.05 0.52 -0.14
CA ALA A 21 -13.55 -0.41 -1.16
C ALA A 21 -12.71 -0.41 -2.45
N ALA A 22 -11.91 0.64 -2.66
CA ALA A 22 -10.96 0.75 -3.77
C ALA A 22 -9.50 0.50 -3.36
N GLY A 23 -9.23 0.05 -2.13
CA GLY A 23 -7.86 -0.17 -1.65
C GLY A 23 -7.06 1.12 -1.43
N MET A 24 -7.73 2.27 -1.25
CA MET A 24 -7.07 3.59 -1.08
C MET A 24 -6.50 3.84 0.31
N VAL A 25 -6.45 2.82 1.17
CA VAL A 25 -5.89 2.93 2.51
C VAL A 25 -4.38 3.03 2.41
N HIS A 26 -3.80 4.09 2.97
CA HIS A 26 -2.36 4.24 3.02
C HIS A 26 -1.73 3.06 3.78
N PRO A 27 -0.82 2.27 3.16
CA PRO A 27 -0.27 1.06 3.77
C PRO A 27 0.38 1.30 5.14
N SER A 28 1.16 2.37 5.27
CA SER A 28 1.91 2.66 6.49
C SER A 28 1.14 3.41 7.59
N THR A 29 0.10 4.20 7.25
CA THR A 29 -0.61 5.08 8.20
C THR A 29 -2.06 4.70 8.45
N GLY A 30 -2.67 3.93 7.55
CA GLY A 30 -4.09 3.57 7.62
C GLY A 30 -5.06 4.70 7.21
N TYR A 31 -4.58 5.89 6.85
CA TYR A 31 -5.45 7.00 6.41
C TYR A 31 -5.94 6.81 4.97
N MET A 32 -7.20 7.17 4.70
CA MET A 32 -7.80 7.05 3.36
C MET A 32 -8.80 8.16 2.99
N ILE A 33 -9.30 8.94 3.95
CA ILE A 33 -10.44 9.85 3.73
C ILE A 33 -10.08 10.95 2.75
N ALA A 34 -8.95 11.64 2.96
CA ALA A 34 -8.51 12.72 2.09
C ALA A 34 -8.36 12.23 0.64
N ARG A 35 -7.65 11.12 0.44
CA ARG A 35 -7.49 10.46 -0.86
C ARG A 35 -8.83 10.08 -1.49
N ALA A 36 -9.75 9.49 -0.73
CA ALA A 36 -11.07 9.12 -1.23
C ALA A 36 -11.86 10.32 -1.76
N LEU A 37 -11.79 11.45 -1.05
CA LEU A 37 -12.43 12.70 -1.45
C LEU A 37 -11.76 13.34 -2.67
N GLU A 38 -10.43 13.28 -2.76
CA GLU A 38 -9.66 13.77 -3.91
C GLU A 38 -9.90 12.94 -5.17
N THR A 39 -10.06 11.62 -5.04
CA THR A 39 -10.25 10.73 -6.19
C THR A 39 -11.67 10.78 -6.77
N ALA A 40 -12.69 11.08 -5.96
CA ALA A 40 -14.08 11.07 -6.41
C ALA A 40 -14.35 12.03 -7.62
N PRO A 41 -13.89 13.30 -7.60
CA PRO A 41 -14.00 14.19 -8.77
C PRO A 41 -13.30 13.67 -10.03
N SER A 42 -12.15 13.00 -9.89
CA SER A 42 -11.40 12.41 -11.01
C SER A 42 -12.18 11.29 -11.67
N ILE A 43 -12.81 10.41 -10.87
CA ILE A 43 -13.69 9.35 -11.37
C ILE A 43 -14.89 9.97 -12.11
N VAL A 44 -15.57 10.94 -11.48
CA VAL A 44 -16.73 11.61 -12.07
C VAL A 44 -16.38 12.24 -13.42
N SER A 45 -15.24 12.94 -13.49
CA SER A 45 -14.75 13.58 -14.72
C SER A 45 -14.47 12.57 -15.85
N ALA A 46 -14.05 11.35 -15.51
CA ALA A 46 -13.80 10.29 -16.48
C ALA A 46 -15.08 9.60 -16.99
N VAL A 47 -16.13 9.52 -16.15
CA VAL A 47 -17.35 8.76 -16.47
C VAL A 47 -18.53 9.62 -16.94
N ALA A 48 -18.69 10.82 -16.40
CA ALA A 48 -19.84 11.70 -16.67
C ALA A 48 -19.98 12.08 -18.15
N PRO A 49 -18.91 12.41 -18.92
CA PRO A 49 -19.03 12.72 -20.34
C PRO A 49 -19.58 11.55 -21.14
N TYR A 50 -19.14 10.33 -20.83
CA TYR A 50 -19.61 9.11 -21.50
C TYR A 50 -21.10 8.87 -21.23
N LEU A 51 -21.53 8.99 -19.97
CA LEU A 51 -22.94 8.88 -19.59
C LEU A 51 -23.82 9.94 -20.25
N LYS A 52 -23.34 11.19 -20.34
CA LYS A 52 -24.07 12.29 -20.99
C LYS A 52 -24.25 12.04 -22.49
N ALA A 53 -23.23 11.53 -23.16
CA ALA A 53 -23.28 11.23 -24.60
C ALA A 53 -24.24 10.06 -24.94
N HIS A 54 -24.40 9.10 -24.02
CA HIS A 54 -25.24 7.90 -24.21
C HIS A 54 -26.58 7.97 -23.48
N ARG A 55 -27.08 9.19 -23.21
CA ARG A 55 -28.33 9.39 -22.49
C ARG A 55 -29.50 8.73 -23.24
N GLY A 56 -30.24 7.86 -22.55
CA GLY A 56 -31.36 7.11 -23.14
C GLY A 56 -30.96 5.92 -24.01
N GLN A 57 -29.66 5.56 -24.03
CA GLN A 57 -29.14 4.42 -24.79
C GLN A 57 -28.58 3.35 -23.84
N LYS A 58 -28.37 2.14 -24.38
CA LYS A 58 -27.65 1.08 -23.66
C LYS A 58 -26.19 1.48 -23.50
N VAL A 59 -25.70 1.48 -22.26
CA VAL A 59 -24.34 1.88 -21.90
C VAL A 59 -23.45 0.63 -21.77
N ASP A 60 -22.22 0.69 -22.27
CA ASP A 60 -21.21 -0.33 -21.99
C ASP A 60 -20.65 -0.13 -20.57
N LEU A 61 -21.17 -0.92 -19.62
CA LEU A 61 -20.76 -0.89 -18.22
C LEU A 61 -19.30 -1.32 -18.02
N ALA A 62 -18.77 -2.23 -18.85
CA ALA A 62 -17.40 -2.70 -18.73
C ALA A 62 -16.42 -1.60 -19.14
N LEU A 63 -16.71 -0.89 -20.22
CA LEU A 63 -15.93 0.28 -20.63
C LEU A 63 -15.99 1.40 -19.58
N LEU A 64 -17.19 1.69 -19.08
CA LEU A 64 -17.39 2.73 -18.07
C LEU A 64 -16.63 2.44 -16.77
N SER A 65 -16.68 1.18 -16.32
CA SER A 65 -15.93 0.75 -15.15
C SER A 65 -14.43 0.82 -15.36
N ARG A 66 -13.91 0.41 -16.54
CA ARG A 66 -12.49 0.57 -16.88
C ARG A 66 -12.04 2.03 -16.83
N LYS A 67 -12.87 2.97 -17.33
CA LYS A 67 -12.59 4.41 -17.24
C LYS A 67 -12.57 4.89 -15.79
N GLY A 68 -13.55 4.50 -14.99
CA GLY A 68 -13.60 4.86 -13.58
C GLY A 68 -12.40 4.33 -12.80
N TRP A 69 -12.02 3.07 -13.01
CA TRP A 69 -10.84 2.49 -12.36
C TRP A 69 -9.51 3.09 -12.83
N ALA A 70 -9.37 3.41 -14.12
CA ALA A 70 -8.18 4.08 -14.62
C ALA A 70 -8.00 5.48 -14.03
N ALA A 71 -9.11 6.19 -13.76
CA ALA A 71 -9.10 7.47 -13.07
C ALA A 71 -8.88 7.32 -11.55
N ALA A 72 -9.36 6.24 -10.95
CA ALA A 72 -9.20 5.95 -9.53
C ALA A 72 -7.77 5.52 -9.15
N TRP A 73 -7.09 4.83 -10.06
CA TRP A 73 -5.73 4.34 -9.89
C TRP A 73 -4.90 4.64 -11.14
N PRO A 74 -4.44 5.89 -11.32
CA PRO A 74 -3.43 6.21 -12.33
C PRO A 74 -2.16 5.37 -12.14
N THR A 75 -1.43 5.10 -13.22
CA THR A 75 -0.21 4.26 -13.17
C THR A 75 0.81 4.76 -12.15
N ASP A 76 0.99 6.07 -12.00
CA ASP A 76 1.93 6.64 -11.03
C ASP A 76 1.51 6.32 -9.59
N GLU A 77 0.23 6.49 -9.25
CA GLU A 77 -0.29 6.18 -7.93
C GLU A 77 -0.24 4.68 -7.60
N GLN A 78 -0.36 3.80 -8.61
CA GLN A 78 -0.15 2.37 -8.42
C GLN A 78 1.31 2.06 -8.03
N ARG A 79 2.27 2.71 -8.69
CA ARG A 79 3.71 2.56 -8.37
C ARG A 79 4.03 3.13 -6.99
N GLN A 80 3.45 4.27 -6.67
CA GLN A 80 3.52 4.89 -5.34
C GLN A 80 2.97 3.95 -4.26
N TRP A 81 1.78 3.36 -4.47
CA TRP A 81 1.21 2.35 -3.56
C TRP A 81 2.14 1.16 -3.41
N GLY A 82 2.74 0.68 -4.50
CA GLY A 82 3.73 -0.41 -4.47
C GLY A 82 4.95 -0.10 -3.61
N PHE A 83 5.47 1.13 -3.70
CA PHE A 83 6.55 1.61 -2.83
C PHE A 83 6.12 1.72 -1.37
N MET A 84 4.93 2.25 -1.10
CA MET A 84 4.40 2.36 0.27
C MET A 84 4.17 0.97 0.90
N ASN A 85 3.69 0.02 0.11
CA ASN A 85 3.52 -1.37 0.53
C ASN A 85 4.86 -2.03 0.84
N LEU A 86 5.91 -1.80 0.04
CA LEU A 86 7.28 -2.21 0.35
C LEU A 86 7.75 -1.62 1.70
N GLY A 87 7.55 -0.32 1.90
CA GLY A 87 7.90 0.35 3.16
C GLY A 87 7.19 -0.27 4.38
N MET A 88 5.89 -0.54 4.27
CA MET A 88 5.11 -1.23 5.30
C MET A 88 5.67 -2.63 5.60
N GLN A 89 5.97 -3.43 4.57
CA GLN A 89 6.53 -4.77 4.76
C GLN A 89 7.87 -4.74 5.50
N ILE A 90 8.73 -3.77 5.17
CA ILE A 90 9.99 -3.55 5.87
C ILE A 90 9.72 -3.19 7.33
N LEU A 91 8.82 -2.24 7.61
CA LEU A 91 8.48 -1.82 8.97
C LEU A 91 7.98 -2.98 9.84
N CYS A 92 7.22 -3.92 9.27
CA CYS A 92 6.72 -5.09 9.97
C CYS A 92 7.80 -6.13 10.33
N GLU A 93 8.94 -6.12 9.64
CA GLU A 93 10.06 -7.06 9.88
C GLU A 93 11.16 -6.44 10.76
N LEU A 94 11.13 -5.14 11.03
CA LEU A 94 12.09 -4.48 11.90
C LEU A 94 11.80 -4.79 13.38
N ASP A 95 12.87 -5.03 14.14
CA ASP A 95 12.82 -5.11 15.59
C ASP A 95 12.62 -3.70 16.21
N PRO A 96 12.28 -3.58 17.51
CA PRO A 96 12.03 -2.27 18.11
C PRO A 96 13.19 -1.28 17.99
N GLN A 97 14.45 -1.74 17.97
CA GLN A 97 15.60 -0.86 17.78
C GLN A 97 15.74 -0.41 16.32
N GLY A 98 15.54 -1.32 15.36
CA GLY A 98 15.46 -0.99 13.94
C GLY A 98 14.35 0.01 13.64
N LEU A 99 13.16 -0.18 14.22
CA LEU A 99 12.01 0.70 14.02
C LEU A 99 12.27 2.13 14.53
N ARG A 100 12.89 2.27 15.71
CA ARG A 100 13.32 3.58 16.23
C ARG A 100 14.35 4.23 15.32
N SER A 101 15.29 3.46 14.80
CA SER A 101 16.32 3.96 13.87
C SER A 101 15.70 4.41 12.55
N PHE A 102 14.72 3.66 12.04
CA PHE A 102 13.95 4.02 10.86
C PHE A 102 13.24 5.37 11.05
N PHE A 103 12.39 5.50 12.07
CA PHE A 103 11.60 6.72 12.26
C PHE A 103 12.48 7.93 12.55
N ARG A 104 13.58 7.75 13.29
CA ARG A 104 14.56 8.82 13.50
C ARG A 104 15.17 9.30 12.18
N ALA A 105 15.54 8.38 11.28
CA ALA A 105 16.07 8.75 9.96
C ALA A 105 14.98 9.36 9.07
N PHE A 106 13.78 8.78 9.06
CA PHE A 106 12.65 9.22 8.26
C PHE A 106 12.22 10.66 8.58
N PHE A 107 12.06 10.98 9.87
CA PHE A 107 11.70 12.33 10.31
C PHE A 107 12.87 13.32 10.34
N SER A 108 14.09 12.87 9.99
CA SER A 108 15.23 13.77 9.76
C SER A 108 15.41 14.17 8.30
N LEU A 109 14.60 13.59 7.40
CA LEU A 109 14.49 14.08 6.02
C LEU A 109 13.79 15.44 6.00
N ASP A 110 13.90 16.16 4.89
CA ASP A 110 13.16 17.40 4.71
C ASP A 110 11.65 17.19 4.84
N ASP A 111 10.95 18.16 5.42
CA ASP A 111 9.51 18.10 5.71
C ASP A 111 8.65 17.83 4.48
N TRP A 112 9.08 18.32 3.31
CA TRP A 112 8.36 18.08 2.06
C TRP A 112 8.43 16.60 1.63
N LEU A 113 9.51 15.88 1.93
CA LEU A 113 9.66 14.46 1.61
C LEU A 113 8.80 13.60 2.52
N TRP A 114 9.03 13.65 3.84
CA TRP A 114 8.31 12.78 4.76
C TRP A 114 6.83 13.17 4.86
N GLY A 115 6.51 14.48 4.85
CA GLY A 115 5.13 14.96 4.87
C GLY A 115 4.40 14.66 3.57
N GLY A 116 5.07 14.83 2.43
CA GLY A 116 4.54 14.46 1.12
C GLY A 116 4.23 12.97 1.02
N TYR A 117 5.12 12.12 1.55
CA TYR A 117 4.92 10.68 1.56
C TYR A 117 3.68 10.29 2.37
N LEU A 118 3.55 10.78 3.61
CA LEU A 118 2.42 10.44 4.50
C LEU A 118 1.07 10.96 3.98
N SER A 119 1.09 12.01 3.16
CA SER A 119 -0.09 12.66 2.59
C SER A 119 -0.41 12.20 1.16
N TRP A 120 0.28 11.18 0.63
CA TRP A 120 0.08 10.71 -0.75
C TRP A 120 0.47 11.73 -1.84
N ARG A 121 1.23 12.78 -1.52
CA ARG A 121 1.52 13.89 -2.46
C ARG A 121 2.81 13.71 -3.27
N LEU A 122 3.67 12.76 -2.92
CA LEU A 122 4.85 12.44 -3.71
C LEU A 122 4.48 11.58 -4.91
N SER A 123 5.03 11.90 -6.07
CA SER A 123 5.05 10.97 -7.22
C SER A 123 5.78 9.68 -6.86
N ALA A 124 5.57 8.65 -7.70
CA ALA A 124 6.27 7.38 -7.52
C ALA A 124 7.79 7.57 -7.50
N VAL A 125 8.33 8.39 -8.41
CA VAL A 125 9.77 8.66 -8.50
C VAL A 125 10.28 9.37 -7.24
N GLU A 126 9.55 10.37 -6.74
CA GLU A 126 9.90 11.06 -5.50
C GLU A 126 9.87 10.11 -4.29
N CYS A 127 8.99 9.11 -4.27
CA CYS A 127 9.03 8.07 -3.24
C CYS A 127 10.34 7.26 -3.29
N VAL A 128 10.82 6.90 -4.48
CA VAL A 128 12.12 6.21 -4.63
C VAL A 128 13.27 7.12 -4.19
N VAL A 129 13.24 8.40 -4.59
CA VAL A 129 14.23 9.40 -4.14
C VAL A 129 14.23 9.52 -2.62
N MET A 130 13.06 9.57 -1.99
CA MET A 130 12.94 9.57 -0.53
C MET A 130 13.55 8.31 0.09
N GLY A 131 13.32 7.13 -0.49
CA GLY A 131 13.93 5.88 -0.03
C GLY A 131 15.47 5.90 -0.10
N LEU A 132 16.03 6.51 -1.15
CA LEU A 132 17.47 6.71 -1.28
C LEU A 132 18.00 7.75 -0.28
N ALA A 133 17.28 8.86 -0.09
CA ALA A 133 17.63 9.88 0.90
C ALA A 133 17.61 9.30 2.32
N LEU A 134 16.61 8.46 2.64
CA LEU A 134 16.53 7.71 3.90
C LEU A 134 17.78 6.85 4.11
N LEU A 135 18.21 6.11 3.09
CA LEU A 135 19.43 5.31 3.15
C LEU A 135 20.69 6.17 3.38
N GLN A 136 20.74 7.39 2.84
CA GLN A 136 21.86 8.31 3.04
C GLN A 136 21.90 8.86 4.47
N VAL A 137 20.77 9.19 5.08
CA VAL A 137 20.72 9.76 6.43
C VAL A 137 20.76 8.67 7.52
N ALA A 138 20.31 7.45 7.20
CA ALA A 138 20.35 6.31 8.12
C ALA A 138 21.79 5.97 8.58
N PRO A 139 21.99 5.59 9.86
CA PRO A 139 23.28 5.10 10.35
C PRO A 139 23.77 3.88 9.56
N LEU A 140 25.08 3.81 9.27
CA LEU A 140 25.69 2.73 8.46
C LEU A 140 25.28 1.31 8.90
N ARG A 141 25.29 1.05 10.22
CA ARG A 141 24.84 -0.23 10.80
C ARG A 141 23.38 -0.58 10.46
N PHE A 142 22.52 0.43 10.37
CA PHE A 142 21.10 0.28 10.07
C PHE A 142 20.86 0.14 8.56
N ARG A 143 21.69 0.75 7.70
CA ARG A 143 21.57 0.61 6.24
C ARG A 143 21.63 -0.85 5.80
N GLY A 144 22.58 -1.61 6.33
CA GLY A 144 22.72 -3.04 6.03
C GLY A 144 21.47 -3.84 6.43
N GLN A 145 20.95 -3.59 7.64
CA GLN A 145 19.69 -4.19 8.10
C GLN A 145 18.52 -3.81 7.17
N LEU A 146 18.39 -2.54 6.80
CA LEU A 146 17.30 -2.07 5.95
C LEU A 146 17.34 -2.71 4.55
N VAL A 147 18.52 -2.78 3.94
CA VAL A 147 18.70 -3.42 2.63
C VAL A 147 18.42 -4.92 2.72
N TRP A 148 18.91 -5.58 3.77
CA TRP A 148 18.67 -7.01 4.00
C TRP A 148 17.18 -7.32 4.16
N THR A 149 16.47 -6.52 4.96
CA THR A 149 15.03 -6.65 5.17
C THR A 149 14.23 -6.37 3.89
N ALA A 150 14.68 -5.43 3.05
CA ALA A 150 14.01 -5.09 1.80
C ALA A 150 14.20 -6.14 0.70
N LEU A 151 15.37 -6.78 0.64
CA LEU A 151 15.79 -7.72 -0.41
C LEU A 151 14.73 -8.75 -0.83
N PRO A 152 14.06 -9.49 0.08
CA PRO A 152 13.05 -10.48 -0.32
C PRO A 152 11.82 -9.88 -1.01
N PHE A 153 11.55 -8.58 -0.83
CA PHE A 153 10.38 -7.88 -1.39
C PHE A 153 10.69 -7.14 -2.70
N LEU A 154 11.97 -6.91 -3.02
CA LEU A 154 12.40 -6.19 -4.23
C LEU A 154 11.92 -6.83 -5.55
N PRO A 155 11.89 -8.17 -5.72
CA PRO A 155 11.39 -8.76 -6.96
C PRO A 155 9.90 -8.48 -7.20
N GLU A 156 9.09 -8.53 -6.15
CA GLU A 156 7.65 -8.22 -6.24
C GLU A 156 7.45 -6.73 -6.52
N PHE A 157 8.18 -5.87 -5.81
CA PHE A 157 8.18 -4.43 -6.05
C PHE A 157 8.58 -4.08 -7.49
N ALA A 158 9.68 -4.63 -7.99
CA ALA A 158 10.16 -4.38 -9.36
C ALA A 158 9.16 -4.86 -10.41
N ARG A 159 8.54 -6.02 -10.20
CA ARG A 159 7.47 -6.52 -11.07
C ARG A 159 6.26 -5.60 -11.06
N ALA A 160 5.78 -5.18 -9.89
CA ALA A 160 4.64 -4.27 -9.76
C ALA A 160 4.95 -2.90 -10.39
N TRP A 161 6.16 -2.40 -10.19
CA TRP A 161 6.64 -1.14 -10.75
C TRP A 161 6.70 -1.14 -12.28
N ALA A 162 7.29 -2.20 -12.86
CA ALA A 162 7.39 -2.41 -14.30
C ALA A 162 6.02 -2.72 -14.93
N ALA A 163 5.17 -3.47 -14.22
CA ALA A 163 3.84 -3.86 -14.66
C ALA A 163 2.78 -2.76 -14.49
N GLY A 164 3.16 -1.48 -14.41
CA GLY A 164 2.23 -0.33 -14.42
C GLY A 164 1.25 -0.27 -15.61
N LEU A 165 1.23 -1.30 -16.47
CA LEU A 165 0.32 -1.55 -17.59
C LEU A 165 -0.55 -2.83 -17.48
N LEU A 166 -0.23 -3.81 -16.62
CA LEU A 166 -0.91 -5.11 -16.60
C LEU A 166 -1.43 -5.43 -15.20
N TRP A 167 -2.54 -4.76 -14.87
CA TRP A 167 -3.30 -4.99 -13.65
C TRP A 167 -3.68 -6.47 -13.49
N ARG A 168 -2.93 -7.17 -12.63
CA ARG A 168 -3.25 -8.49 -12.09
C ARG A 168 -2.69 -8.53 -10.67
N ALA A 169 -3.54 -8.95 -9.72
CA ALA A 169 -3.31 -8.91 -8.27
C ALA A 169 -1.91 -9.40 -7.85
N PRO A 170 -1.34 -8.87 -6.74
CA PRO A 170 -0.14 -9.44 -6.14
C PRO A 170 -0.43 -10.84 -5.61
N SER A 171 0.58 -11.72 -5.70
CA SER A 171 0.46 -13.12 -5.28
C SER A 171 0.11 -13.20 -3.78
N PRO A 172 -0.77 -14.13 -3.36
CA PRO A 172 -1.31 -14.19 -1.99
C PRO A 172 -0.29 -14.46 -0.85
N GLY A 173 1.01 -14.58 -1.18
CA GLY A 173 2.05 -15.15 -0.30
C GLY A 173 2.47 -14.31 0.91
N VAL A 174 2.26 -12.98 0.91
CA VAL A 174 2.70 -12.14 2.05
C VAL A 174 1.61 -12.00 3.12
N SER A 175 0.35 -11.78 2.71
CA SER A 175 -0.79 -11.75 3.65
C SER A 175 -1.01 -13.10 4.35
N LEU A 176 -0.70 -14.22 3.67
CA LEU A 176 -0.77 -15.54 4.29
C LEU A 176 0.32 -15.74 5.35
N ARG A 177 1.58 -15.39 5.06
CA ARG A 177 2.68 -15.58 6.03
C ARG A 177 2.48 -14.78 7.33
N LEU A 178 2.04 -13.54 7.24
CA LEU A 178 1.73 -12.73 8.43
C LEU A 178 0.50 -13.26 9.19
N ARG A 179 -0.54 -13.72 8.49
CA ARG A 179 -1.69 -14.39 9.14
C ARG A 179 -1.30 -15.72 9.80
N HIS A 180 -0.44 -16.51 9.17
CA HIS A 180 0.03 -17.79 9.72
C HIS A 180 0.93 -17.58 10.94
N ARG A 181 1.87 -16.62 10.90
CA ARG A 181 2.68 -16.24 12.07
C ARG A 181 1.81 -15.72 13.21
N TRP A 182 0.89 -14.81 12.94
CA TRP A 182 0.00 -14.28 13.97
C TRP A 182 -0.87 -15.38 14.60
N LYS A 183 -1.46 -16.27 13.79
CA LYS A 183 -2.23 -17.41 14.31
C LYS A 183 -1.37 -18.34 15.18
N ALA A 184 -0.15 -18.64 14.75
CA ALA A 184 0.78 -19.46 15.52
C ALA A 184 1.15 -18.81 16.87
N GLU A 185 1.43 -17.50 16.87
CA GLU A 185 1.72 -16.74 18.09
C GLU A 185 0.52 -16.66 19.05
N GLN A 186 -0.71 -16.54 18.55
CA GLN A 186 -1.91 -16.56 19.40
C GLN A 186 -2.16 -17.94 20.00
N GLN A 187 -1.93 -19.00 19.22
CA GLN A 187 -2.11 -20.37 19.69
C GLN A 187 -1.11 -20.71 20.80
N GLN A 188 0.15 -20.29 20.64
CA GLN A 188 1.19 -20.48 21.64
C GLN A 188 0.89 -19.70 22.95
N LYS A 189 0.32 -18.50 22.85
CA LYS A 189 -0.13 -17.73 24.03
C LYS A 189 -1.31 -18.38 24.75
N LEU A 190 -2.23 -19.03 24.03
CA LEU A 190 -3.35 -19.74 24.62
C LEU A 190 -2.90 -21.02 25.33
N GLU A 191 -1.96 -21.76 24.74
CA GLU A 191 -1.37 -22.95 25.36
C GLU A 191 -0.58 -22.60 26.63
N GLN A 192 0.19 -21.51 26.62
CA GLN A 192 0.90 -21.02 27.80
C GLN A 192 -0.05 -20.61 28.94
N ARG A 193 -1.19 -20.00 28.61
CA ARG A 193 -2.23 -19.65 29.59
C ARG A 193 -2.91 -20.90 30.17
N SER A 194 -3.28 -21.86 29.32
CA SER A 194 -3.88 -23.12 29.77
C SER A 194 -2.95 -23.93 30.69
N ASN A 195 -1.65 -23.97 30.39
CA ASN A 195 -0.67 -24.68 31.23
C ASN A 195 -0.41 -23.96 32.56
N ALA A 196 -0.45 -22.62 32.57
CA ALA A 196 -0.35 -21.83 33.79
C ALA A 196 -1.58 -22.01 34.71
N GLU A 197 -2.78 -22.10 34.13
CA GLU A 197 -4.03 -22.37 34.86
C GLU A 197 -4.11 -23.82 35.36
N ALA A 198 -3.54 -24.79 34.64
CA ALA A 198 -3.50 -26.20 35.07
C ALA A 198 -2.44 -26.51 36.13
N SER A 199 -1.49 -25.59 36.37
CA SER A 199 -0.41 -25.73 37.36
C SER A 199 -0.63 -24.91 38.64
N ALA A 200 -1.78 -24.23 38.75
CA ALA A 200 -2.23 -23.45 39.90
C ALA A 200 -3.37 -24.19 40.63
#